data_AF-A0A3B8HUE0-F1
#
_entry.id   AF-A0A3B8HUE0-F1
#
_cell.length_a   1.000
_cell.length_b   1.000
_cell.length_c   1.000
_cell.angle_alpha   90.00
_cell.angle_beta   90.00
_cell.angle_gamma   90.00
#
_symmetry.space_group_name_H-M   'P 1'
#
loop_
_entity.id
_entity.type
_entity.pdbx_description
1 polymer ?
#
loop_
_entity_poly.entity_id
_entity_poly.type
_entity_poly.pdbx_seq_one_letter_code
_entity_poly.pdbx_strand_id
1 'polypeptide(L)'
;MERTDNEVLETVKGVIEIDGSGLKDKMVRVRTTAGGGSKILGADLGRRVVNEDVFIKFELTGPEIKSILFTDGITVGDLSITVDDSNFPTINSVEPKVVYLGTGQLTIKGSDLDKDKLSFGQGSLNGNIDPTDSQITISNISGDTGFHDIIFTRDNTGVEHVSGKVTIRRLYQNQFRVVQERQFAGLEMYPNKGVPRQTTVYFRAPHLEESSVFFLRDINDPYYASNLGTDYHYQSNVNDDDIITVKVPDLVPGTYQVVLTNRLTDPPAGTDLRGL
;
A
#
# COMPACT_ATOMS: atom_id res chain seq x y z
N MET A 1 -3.38 4.35 -11.75
CA MET A 1 -3.60 2.94 -11.39
C MET A 1 -4.35 3.00 -10.06
N GLU A 2 -5.63 2.64 -10.07
CA GLU A 2 -6.47 2.65 -8.86
C GLU A 2 -5.90 1.62 -7.87
N ARG A 3 -5.59 2.05 -6.64
CA ARG A 3 -5.08 1.15 -5.59
C ARG A 3 -6.29 0.69 -4.77
N THR A 4 -6.61 -0.59 -4.85
CA THR A 4 -7.61 -1.21 -3.99
C THR A 4 -6.92 -2.02 -2.90
N ASP A 5 -7.67 -2.41 -1.87
CA ASP A 5 -7.23 -3.46 -0.95
C ASP A 5 -6.80 -4.69 -1.76
N ASN A 6 -5.60 -5.18 -1.48
CA ASN A 6 -5.13 -6.41 -2.08
C ASN A 6 -5.43 -7.57 -1.12
N GLU A 7 -6.33 -8.44 -1.56
CA GLU A 7 -6.61 -9.71 -0.87
C GLU A 7 -5.58 -10.78 -1.20
N VAL A 8 -4.79 -10.59 -2.27
CA VAL A 8 -3.75 -11.53 -2.65
C VAL A 8 -2.54 -11.34 -1.74
N LEU A 9 -2.33 -12.33 -0.88
CA LEU A 9 -1.23 -12.40 0.08
C LEU A 9 -0.01 -13.06 -0.57
N GLU A 10 0.48 -12.43 -1.63
CA GLU A 10 1.64 -12.95 -2.34
C GLU A 10 2.61 -11.85 -2.77
N THR A 11 3.87 -12.23 -2.94
CA THR A 11 4.86 -11.37 -3.58
C THR A 11 4.39 -10.99 -4.98
N VAL A 12 4.07 -9.71 -5.19
CA VAL A 12 3.67 -9.18 -6.50
C VAL A 12 4.89 -8.76 -7.31
N LYS A 13 5.96 -8.33 -6.62
CA LYS A 13 7.21 -7.88 -7.25
C LYS A 13 8.43 -8.30 -6.44
N GLY A 14 9.48 -8.69 -7.16
CA GLY A 14 10.80 -8.95 -6.65
C GLY A 14 11.82 -7.93 -7.13
N VAL A 15 12.83 -7.63 -6.32
CA VAL A 15 13.98 -6.80 -6.72
C VAL A 15 15.26 -7.52 -6.33
N ILE A 16 16.23 -7.54 -7.25
CA ILE A 16 17.60 -8.00 -7.00
C ILE A 16 18.52 -6.83 -7.31
N GLU A 17 19.31 -6.43 -6.32
CA GLU A 17 20.32 -5.38 -6.41
C GLU A 17 21.70 -5.97 -6.09
N ILE A 18 22.70 -5.63 -6.90
CA ILE A 18 24.07 -6.12 -6.71
C ILE A 18 24.99 -4.90 -6.71
N ASP A 19 25.66 -4.69 -5.58
CA ASP A 19 26.71 -3.69 -5.40
C ASP A 19 28.09 -4.34 -5.63
N GLY A 20 28.98 -3.70 -6.36
CA GLY A 20 30.31 -4.27 -6.66
C GLY A 20 31.17 -3.37 -7.55
N SER A 21 31.97 -3.97 -8.42
CA SER A 21 32.77 -3.26 -9.45
C SER A 21 32.81 -4.05 -10.75
N GLY A 22 32.94 -3.37 -11.88
CA GLY A 22 32.98 -4.03 -13.20
C GLY A 22 31.67 -4.69 -13.61
N LEU A 23 30.53 -4.25 -13.08
CA LEU A 23 29.21 -4.88 -13.24
C LEU A 23 28.48 -4.45 -14.53
N LYS A 24 28.86 -3.31 -15.10
CA LYS A 24 28.19 -2.75 -16.26
C LYS A 24 28.21 -3.74 -17.42
N ASP A 25 27.05 -3.97 -18.02
CA ASP A 25 26.84 -4.88 -19.15
C ASP A 25 27.22 -6.36 -18.88
N LYS A 26 27.56 -6.72 -17.64
CA LYS A 26 27.80 -8.12 -17.28
C LYS A 26 26.51 -8.91 -17.37
N MET A 27 26.61 -10.09 -17.99
CA MET A 27 25.53 -11.05 -18.01
C MET A 27 25.30 -11.61 -16.61
N VAL A 28 24.06 -11.59 -16.13
CA VAL A 28 23.69 -12.16 -14.84
C VAL A 28 22.77 -13.34 -15.07
N ARG A 29 23.16 -14.51 -14.59
CA ARG A 29 22.42 -15.77 -14.77
C ARG A 29 21.95 -16.31 -13.43
N VAL A 30 20.75 -16.88 -13.44
CA VAL A 30 20.16 -17.60 -12.30
C VAL A 30 19.58 -18.92 -12.78
N ARG A 31 19.45 -19.91 -11.89
CA ARG A 31 18.72 -21.14 -12.20
C ARG A 31 17.27 -21.03 -11.75
N THR A 32 16.37 -21.70 -12.46
CA THR A 32 14.94 -21.69 -12.16
C THR A 32 14.34 -23.08 -12.04
N THR A 33 13.27 -23.20 -11.27
CA THR A 33 12.52 -24.45 -11.07
C THR A 33 11.79 -24.93 -12.33
N ALA A 34 11.34 -24.02 -13.19
CA ALA A 34 10.65 -24.33 -14.44
C ALA A 34 11.61 -24.28 -15.64
N GLY A 35 11.71 -25.38 -16.41
CA GLY A 35 12.44 -25.43 -17.68
C GLY A 35 13.91 -25.87 -17.62
N GLY A 36 14.43 -26.23 -16.45
CA GLY A 36 15.69 -26.99 -16.29
C GLY A 36 16.99 -26.31 -16.72
N GLY A 37 17.02 -24.98 -16.84
CA GLY A 37 18.19 -24.26 -17.35
C GLY A 37 18.46 -22.94 -16.65
N SER A 38 19.65 -22.37 -16.92
CA SER A 38 20.00 -21.01 -16.52
C SER A 38 19.22 -19.98 -17.34
N LYS A 39 18.74 -18.94 -16.69
CA LYS A 39 18.05 -17.79 -17.28
C LYS A 39 18.86 -16.52 -17.06
N ILE A 40 18.86 -15.63 -18.05
CA ILE A 40 19.56 -14.35 -17.98
C ILE A 40 18.63 -13.29 -17.39
N LEU A 41 19.00 -12.70 -16.25
CA LEU A 41 18.26 -11.60 -15.65
C LEU A 41 18.28 -10.37 -16.56
N GLY A 42 17.11 -9.76 -16.75
CA GLY A 42 16.91 -8.59 -17.61
C GLY A 42 16.77 -8.90 -19.11
N ALA A 43 16.91 -10.17 -19.52
CA ALA A 43 16.69 -10.62 -20.89
C ALA A 43 15.66 -11.75 -20.98
N ASP A 44 15.85 -12.82 -20.20
CA ASP A 44 14.91 -13.95 -20.12
C ASP A 44 13.92 -13.82 -18.95
N LEU A 45 14.31 -13.07 -17.92
CA LEU A 45 13.61 -13.01 -16.64
C LEU A 45 13.72 -11.61 -16.04
N GLY A 46 12.57 -10.99 -15.75
CA GLY A 46 12.50 -9.64 -15.25
C GLY A 46 13.12 -8.59 -16.21
N ARG A 47 13.38 -7.41 -15.66
CA ARG A 47 13.90 -6.24 -16.39
C ARG A 47 15.09 -5.64 -15.65
N ARG A 48 16.21 -5.41 -16.34
CA ARG A 48 17.31 -4.60 -15.81
C ARG A 48 16.90 -3.13 -15.84
N VAL A 49 16.91 -2.47 -14.68
CA VAL A 49 16.49 -1.07 -14.52
C VAL A 49 17.64 -0.12 -14.20
N VAL A 50 18.73 -0.64 -13.63
CA VAL A 50 19.99 0.11 -13.46
C VAL A 50 21.15 -0.74 -13.96
N ASN A 51 22.07 -0.12 -14.67
CA ASN A 51 23.18 -0.77 -15.37
C ASN A 51 24.47 0.05 -15.25
N GLU A 52 24.96 0.22 -14.03
CA GLU A 52 26.19 0.96 -13.74
C GLU A 52 27.33 0.02 -13.39
N ASP A 53 28.56 0.54 -13.42
CA ASP A 53 29.75 -0.27 -13.14
C ASP A 53 29.80 -0.79 -11.70
N VAL A 54 29.28 0.00 -10.77
CA VAL A 54 29.29 -0.31 -9.34
C VAL A 54 27.97 -0.83 -8.80
N PHE A 55 26.91 -0.75 -9.60
CA PHE A 55 25.56 -1.08 -9.17
C PHE A 55 24.68 -1.50 -10.34
N ILE A 56 24.05 -2.66 -10.20
CA ILE A 56 23.03 -3.13 -11.13
C ILE A 56 21.77 -3.53 -10.37
N LYS A 57 20.62 -3.31 -11.02
CA LYS A 57 19.31 -3.57 -10.42
C LYS A 57 18.39 -4.25 -11.42
N PHE A 58 17.69 -5.27 -10.93
CA PHE A 58 16.68 -6.01 -11.67
C PHE A 58 15.34 -5.94 -10.94
N GLU A 59 14.27 -5.80 -11.72
CA GLU A 59 12.89 -5.92 -11.26
C GLU A 59 12.27 -7.17 -11.86
N LEU A 60 11.63 -7.98 -11.03
CA LEU A 60 10.97 -9.22 -11.41
C LEU A 60 9.51 -9.19 -10.97
N THR A 61 8.65 -9.89 -11.69
CA THR A 61 7.30 -10.21 -11.21
C THR A 61 7.36 -11.21 -10.05
N GLY A 62 6.26 -11.33 -9.31
CA GLY A 62 6.09 -12.32 -8.25
C GLY A 62 6.44 -13.75 -8.65
N PRO A 63 5.83 -14.30 -9.72
CA PRO A 63 6.13 -15.65 -10.20
C PRO A 63 7.59 -15.82 -10.63
N GLU A 64 8.16 -14.80 -11.26
CA GLU A 64 9.55 -14.81 -11.72
C GLU A 64 10.54 -14.95 -10.55
N ILE A 65 10.44 -14.10 -9.52
CA ILE A 65 11.37 -14.19 -8.38
C ILE A 65 11.18 -15.49 -7.58
N LYS A 66 9.93 -15.96 -7.42
CA LYS A 66 9.64 -17.24 -6.77
C LYS A 66 10.20 -18.44 -7.54
N SER A 67 10.42 -18.31 -8.86
CA SER A 67 10.96 -19.39 -9.68
C SER A 67 12.47 -19.57 -9.54
N ILE A 68 13.20 -18.60 -8.99
CA ILE A 68 14.66 -18.62 -8.89
C ILE A 68 15.11 -19.55 -7.76
N LEU A 69 16.07 -20.42 -8.08
CA LEU A 69 16.76 -21.29 -7.13
C LEU A 69 18.02 -20.59 -6.61
N PHE A 70 17.84 -19.71 -5.63
CA PHE A 70 18.94 -18.94 -5.05
C PHE A 70 20.01 -19.80 -4.35
N THR A 71 19.66 -21.02 -3.93
CA THR A 71 20.59 -22.03 -3.40
C THR A 71 21.69 -22.41 -4.41
N ASP A 72 21.42 -22.27 -5.71
CA ASP A 72 22.38 -22.55 -6.77
C ASP A 72 23.24 -21.30 -7.11
N GLY A 73 23.00 -20.18 -6.43
CA GLY A 73 23.72 -18.92 -6.60
C GLY A 73 23.27 -18.07 -7.79
N ILE A 74 23.85 -16.88 -7.87
CA ILE A 74 23.70 -15.92 -8.96
C ILE A 74 25.06 -15.82 -9.67
N THR A 75 25.12 -16.06 -10.98
CA THR A 75 26.36 -15.93 -11.74
C THR A 75 26.44 -14.56 -12.42
N VAL A 76 27.49 -13.78 -12.19
CA VAL A 76 27.76 -12.50 -12.83
C VAL A 76 29.03 -12.61 -13.68
N GLY A 77 28.87 -12.67 -15.01
CA GLY A 77 29.97 -13.03 -15.90
C GLY A 77 30.49 -14.44 -15.60
N ASP A 78 31.70 -14.51 -15.06
CA ASP A 78 32.38 -15.76 -14.67
C ASP A 78 32.38 -16.00 -13.15
N LEU A 79 31.81 -15.07 -12.38
CA LEU A 79 31.78 -15.12 -10.91
C LEU A 79 30.47 -15.74 -10.43
N SER A 80 30.56 -16.74 -9.54
CA SER A 80 29.39 -17.30 -8.87
C SER A 80 29.24 -16.67 -7.49
N ILE A 81 28.04 -16.20 -7.19
CA ILE A 81 27.69 -15.46 -5.98
C ILE A 81 26.67 -16.29 -5.22
N THR A 82 27.06 -16.83 -4.06
CA THR A 82 26.13 -17.54 -3.18
C THR A 82 25.31 -16.53 -2.39
N VAL A 83 23.99 -16.65 -2.43
CA VAL A 83 23.09 -15.80 -1.64
C VAL A 83 22.18 -16.68 -0.80
N ASP A 84 21.94 -16.28 0.44
CA ASP A 84 20.97 -16.92 1.30
C ASP A 84 19.59 -16.32 1.04
N ASP A 85 18.68 -17.15 0.55
CA ASP A 85 17.26 -16.85 0.38
C ASP A 85 16.39 -17.91 1.10
N SER A 86 17.01 -18.72 1.97
CA SER A 86 16.29 -19.70 2.80
C SER A 86 15.42 -18.98 3.82
N ASN A 87 14.24 -19.53 4.14
CA ASN A 87 13.35 -18.98 5.17
C ASN A 87 13.04 -17.49 4.95
N PHE A 88 12.76 -17.10 3.70
CA PHE A 88 12.37 -15.74 3.39
C PHE A 88 10.91 -15.50 3.85
N PRO A 89 10.60 -14.39 4.52
CA PRO A 89 9.29 -14.11 5.09
C PRO A 89 8.12 -14.36 4.14
N THR A 90 7.12 -15.08 4.65
CA THR A 90 5.85 -15.31 3.95
C THR A 90 4.70 -14.74 4.76
N ILE A 91 3.77 -14.05 4.10
CA ILE A 91 2.60 -13.45 4.75
C ILE A 91 1.37 -14.33 4.48
N ASN A 92 0.69 -14.73 5.55
CA ASN A 92 -0.56 -15.49 5.52
C ASN A 92 -1.79 -14.68 5.95
N SER A 93 -1.60 -13.57 6.66
CA SER A 93 -2.68 -12.62 6.95
C SER A 93 -2.15 -11.24 7.33
N VAL A 94 -2.97 -10.21 7.08
CA VAL A 94 -2.73 -8.82 7.51
C VAL A 94 -4.05 -8.26 8.02
N GLU A 95 -4.12 -8.01 9.33
CA GLU A 95 -5.36 -7.64 10.01
C GLU A 95 -5.16 -6.54 11.08
N PRO A 96 -6.03 -5.53 11.15
CA PRO A 96 -7.10 -5.22 10.21
C PRO A 96 -6.53 -4.63 8.90
N LYS A 97 -7.32 -4.69 7.81
CA LYS A 97 -6.94 -4.08 6.53
C LYS A 97 -6.98 -2.55 6.55
N VAL A 98 -7.76 -1.96 7.46
CA VAL A 98 -7.81 -0.51 7.69
C VAL A 98 -7.37 -0.22 9.11
N VAL A 99 -6.39 0.66 9.27
CA VAL A 99 -5.76 0.97 10.56
C VAL A 99 -5.76 2.47 10.80
N TYR A 100 -6.14 2.89 12.01
CA TYR A 100 -6.18 4.30 12.39
C TYR A 100 -4.83 4.80 12.87
N LEU A 101 -4.41 5.99 12.44
CA LEU A 101 -3.22 6.66 12.96
C LEU A 101 -3.32 6.89 14.48
N GLY A 102 -2.22 6.68 15.17
CA GLY A 102 -2.05 6.93 16.61
C GLY A 102 -2.69 5.89 17.53
N THR A 103 -3.85 5.35 17.16
CA THR A 103 -4.66 4.45 18.01
C THR A 103 -4.79 3.03 17.47
N GLY A 104 -4.62 2.84 16.16
CA GLY A 104 -4.74 1.55 15.51
C GLY A 104 -3.55 0.63 15.76
N GLN A 105 -3.82 -0.66 15.71
CA GLN A 105 -2.82 -1.73 15.73
C GLN A 105 -3.01 -2.61 14.50
N LEU A 106 -1.90 -3.03 13.89
CA LEU A 106 -1.83 -3.96 12.77
C LEU A 106 -1.14 -5.25 13.22
N THR A 107 -1.63 -6.39 12.75
CA THR A 107 -1.02 -7.70 12.96
C THR A 107 -0.80 -8.38 11.62
N ILE A 108 0.44 -8.77 11.34
CA ILE A 108 0.85 -9.55 10.17
C ILE A 108 1.16 -10.96 10.69
N LYS A 109 0.55 -12.01 10.14
CA LYS A 109 0.87 -13.40 10.47
C LYS A 109 1.47 -14.12 9.28
N GLY A 110 2.33 -15.09 9.53
CA GLY A 110 3.17 -15.67 8.49
C GLY A 110 4.18 -16.69 9.00
N SER A 111 5.26 -16.84 8.23
CA SER A 111 6.46 -17.58 8.63
C SER A 111 7.70 -16.71 8.43
N ASP A 112 8.74 -16.98 9.23
CA ASP A 112 10.07 -16.37 9.13
C ASP A 112 10.05 -14.83 9.17
N LEU A 113 9.03 -14.24 9.81
CA LEU A 113 8.74 -12.82 9.75
C LEU A 113 9.77 -11.94 10.49
N ASP A 114 10.58 -12.53 11.36
CA ASP A 114 11.65 -11.87 12.13
C ASP A 114 13.02 -11.96 11.46
N LYS A 115 13.13 -12.60 10.29
CA LYS A 115 14.41 -12.89 9.64
C LYS A 115 14.95 -11.75 8.78
N ASP A 116 14.09 -10.86 8.30
CA ASP A 116 14.45 -9.82 7.33
C ASP A 116 13.95 -8.43 7.71
N LYS A 117 14.55 -7.41 7.10
CA LYS A 117 14.18 -6.02 7.36
C LYS A 117 12.81 -5.71 6.74
N LEU A 118 11.87 -5.28 7.58
CA LEU A 118 10.54 -4.81 7.19
C LEU A 118 10.54 -3.32 6.82
N SER A 119 9.80 -2.97 5.76
CA SER A 119 9.40 -1.59 5.45
C SER A 119 8.05 -1.56 4.73
N PHE A 120 7.45 -0.36 4.60
CA PHE A 120 6.05 -0.20 4.14
C PHE A 120 5.88 0.53 2.80
N GLY A 121 6.88 0.42 1.90
CA GLY A 121 6.87 1.15 0.63
C GLY A 121 7.64 2.46 0.69
N GLN A 122 7.25 3.41 -0.16
CA GLN A 122 7.79 4.77 -0.16
C GLN A 122 6.88 5.62 0.70
N GLY A 123 7.40 6.20 1.79
CA GLY A 123 6.60 6.95 2.74
C GLY A 123 7.33 7.23 4.04
N SER A 124 6.61 7.83 4.97
CA SER A 124 7.08 8.12 6.33
C SER A 124 6.43 7.23 7.39
N LEU A 125 5.64 6.22 6.97
CA LEU A 125 4.96 5.30 7.86
C LEU A 125 5.93 4.66 8.85
N ASN A 126 5.59 4.79 10.12
CA ASN A 126 6.37 4.28 11.22
C ASN A 126 5.45 3.74 12.32
N GLY A 127 6.01 2.99 13.25
CA GLY A 127 5.31 2.44 14.40
C GLY A 127 6.26 1.62 15.27
N ASN A 128 5.75 1.19 16.42
CA ASN A 128 6.45 0.23 17.25
C ASN A 128 6.24 -1.15 16.64
N ILE A 129 7.31 -1.72 16.09
CA ILE A 129 7.31 -3.02 15.42
C ILE A 129 7.83 -4.06 16.41
N ASP A 130 7.00 -5.07 16.70
CA ASP A 130 7.34 -6.21 17.55
C ASP A 130 7.25 -7.51 16.73
N PRO A 131 8.37 -7.96 16.14
CA PRO A 131 8.41 -9.14 15.29
C PRO A 131 8.70 -10.42 16.10
N THR A 132 8.03 -11.49 15.70
CA THR A 132 8.35 -12.88 16.02
C THR A 132 8.39 -13.68 14.72
N ASP A 133 8.90 -14.91 14.77
CA ASP A 133 8.96 -15.79 13.60
C ASP A 133 7.61 -15.96 12.86
N SER A 134 6.48 -15.96 13.59
CA SER A 134 5.15 -16.23 13.01
C SER A 134 4.20 -15.04 12.99
N GLN A 135 4.57 -13.93 13.66
CA GLN A 135 3.70 -12.77 13.80
C GLN A 135 4.51 -11.48 13.98
N ILE A 136 4.11 -10.41 13.31
CA ILE A 136 4.56 -9.04 13.58
C ILE A 136 3.37 -8.23 14.06
N THR A 137 3.50 -7.57 15.21
CA THR A 137 2.53 -6.58 15.69
C THR A 137 3.10 -5.18 15.54
N ILE A 138 2.31 -4.28 14.98
CA ILE A 138 2.69 -2.87 14.75
C ILE A 138 1.68 -2.00 15.48
N SER A 139 2.15 -1.18 16.41
CA SER A 139 1.34 -0.28 17.23
C SER A 139 1.88 1.15 17.12
N ASN A 140 1.13 2.13 17.66
CA ASN A 140 1.50 3.55 17.63
C ASN A 140 1.84 4.04 16.20
N ILE A 141 1.01 3.64 15.24
CA ILE A 141 1.24 3.90 13.82
C ILE A 141 1.19 5.41 13.57
N SER A 142 2.19 5.94 12.87
CA SER A 142 2.37 7.35 12.54
C SER A 142 2.91 7.50 11.11
N GLY A 143 2.92 8.73 10.58
CA GLY A 143 3.41 9.02 9.23
C GLY A 143 2.29 9.26 8.24
N ASP A 144 2.47 8.81 7.01
CA ASP A 144 1.55 9.03 5.89
C ASP A 144 0.32 8.09 5.89
N THR A 145 -0.81 8.63 5.46
CA THR A 145 -2.07 7.88 5.25
C THR A 145 -2.15 7.29 3.84
N GLY A 146 -3.09 6.39 3.61
CA GLY A 146 -3.32 5.74 2.32
C GLY A 146 -2.87 4.28 2.30
N PHE A 147 -2.70 3.73 1.10
CA PHE A 147 -2.32 2.34 0.90
C PHE A 147 -0.82 2.13 1.10
N HIS A 148 -0.51 1.13 1.91
CA HIS A 148 0.85 0.75 2.25
C HIS A 148 1.16 -0.64 1.71
N ASP A 149 2.38 -0.76 1.18
CA ASP A 149 2.93 -2.06 0.79
C ASP A 149 3.58 -2.71 2.01
N ILE A 150 3.87 -4.00 1.93
CA ILE A 150 4.78 -4.66 2.88
C ILE A 150 5.98 -5.14 2.08
N ILE A 151 7.18 -4.74 2.49
CA ILE A 151 8.43 -5.09 1.83
C ILE A 151 9.35 -5.74 2.85
N PHE A 152 9.79 -6.95 2.53
CA PHE A 152 10.90 -7.60 3.24
C PHE A 152 12.17 -7.46 2.41
N THR A 153 13.25 -7.04 3.06
CA THR A 153 14.57 -6.81 2.46
C THR A 153 15.62 -7.66 3.16
N ARG A 154 16.32 -8.48 2.36
CA ARG A 154 17.47 -9.25 2.79
C ARG A 154 18.75 -8.69 2.17
N ASP A 155 19.71 -8.35 3.03
CA ASP A 155 21.04 -7.93 2.62
C ASP A 155 22.02 -9.10 2.80
N ASN A 156 22.51 -9.66 1.70
CA ASN A 156 23.58 -10.65 1.68
C ASN A 156 24.92 -9.92 1.62
N THR A 157 25.61 -9.83 2.76
CA THR A 157 26.92 -9.16 2.90
C THR A 157 28.06 -10.16 3.01
N GLY A 158 29.29 -9.75 2.66
CA GLY A 158 30.47 -10.62 2.78
C GLY A 158 30.46 -11.77 1.79
N VAL A 159 29.77 -11.59 0.66
CA VAL A 159 29.63 -12.62 -0.36
C VAL A 159 30.92 -12.76 -1.14
N GLU A 160 31.37 -13.99 -1.33
CA GLU A 160 32.59 -14.28 -2.07
C GLU A 160 32.53 -13.66 -3.47
N HIS A 161 33.64 -13.06 -3.91
CA HIS A 161 33.80 -12.42 -5.22
C HIS A 161 32.97 -11.14 -5.48
N VAL A 162 32.24 -10.64 -4.48
CA VAL A 162 31.54 -9.35 -4.55
C VAL A 162 32.09 -8.44 -3.46
N SER A 163 32.71 -7.32 -3.85
CA SER A 163 33.22 -6.35 -2.88
C SER A 163 32.11 -5.59 -2.12
N GLY A 164 30.87 -5.68 -2.61
CA GLY A 164 29.67 -5.07 -2.02
C GLY A 164 28.73 -6.10 -1.38
N LYS A 165 27.45 -6.01 -1.75
CA LYS A 165 26.36 -6.83 -1.21
C LYS A 165 25.35 -7.18 -2.29
N VAL A 166 24.60 -8.26 -2.06
CA VAL A 166 23.41 -8.57 -2.85
C VAL A 166 22.17 -8.33 -2.02
N THR A 167 21.29 -7.45 -2.48
CA THR A 167 20.04 -7.15 -1.80
C THR A 167 18.86 -7.78 -2.54
N ILE A 168 18.06 -8.58 -1.84
CA ILE A 168 16.83 -9.17 -2.36
C ILE A 168 15.64 -8.53 -1.65
N ARG A 169 14.64 -8.06 -2.41
CA ARG A 169 13.39 -7.56 -1.84
C ARG A 169 12.19 -8.28 -2.42
N ARG A 170 11.22 -8.58 -1.55
CA ARG A 170 9.91 -9.09 -1.93
C ARG A 170 8.84 -8.11 -1.46
N LEU A 171 8.02 -7.67 -2.39
CA LEU A 171 6.97 -6.69 -2.18
C LEU A 171 5.60 -7.36 -2.24
N TYR A 172 4.82 -7.14 -1.20
CA TYR A 172 3.40 -7.43 -1.11
C TYR A 172 2.66 -6.09 -1.25
N GLN A 173 1.91 -5.91 -2.33
CA GLN A 173 1.37 -4.60 -2.70
C GLN A 173 0.04 -4.32 -1.99
N ASN A 174 -0.21 -3.07 -1.56
CA ASN A 174 -1.47 -2.58 -0.98
C ASN A 174 -2.05 -3.50 0.11
N GLN A 175 -1.23 -3.89 1.07
CA GLN A 175 -1.61 -4.92 2.03
C GLN A 175 -2.52 -4.41 3.14
N PHE A 176 -2.46 -3.12 3.44
CA PHE A 176 -3.33 -2.43 4.37
C PHE A 176 -3.41 -0.94 4.02
N ARG A 177 -4.40 -0.26 4.60
CA ARG A 177 -4.60 1.18 4.49
C ARG A 177 -4.50 1.82 5.86
N VAL A 178 -3.79 2.94 5.93
CA VAL A 178 -3.73 3.79 7.12
C VAL A 178 -4.65 4.98 6.91
N VAL A 179 -5.54 5.21 7.87
CA VAL A 179 -6.52 6.31 7.84
C VAL A 179 -6.34 7.21 9.05
N GLN A 180 -6.68 8.48 8.88
CA GLN A 180 -6.78 9.41 9.99
C GLN A 180 -8.25 9.63 10.29
N GLU A 181 -8.64 9.45 11.55
CA GLU A 181 -9.96 9.87 11.99
C GLU A 181 -10.01 11.39 12.01
N ARG A 182 -11.03 11.97 11.37
CA ARG A 182 -11.32 13.40 11.45
C ARG A 182 -12.46 13.62 12.41
N GLN A 183 -12.18 14.40 13.45
CA GLN A 183 -13.16 14.77 14.46
C GLN A 183 -13.38 16.28 14.38
N PHE A 184 -14.61 16.68 14.03
CA PHE A 184 -15.02 18.07 13.97
C PHE A 184 -15.86 18.38 15.21
N ALA A 185 -15.26 19.10 16.17
CA ALA A 185 -15.95 19.49 17.39
C ALA A 185 -17.13 20.40 17.05
N GLY A 186 -18.31 20.12 17.61
CA GLY A 186 -19.50 20.94 17.35
C GLY A 186 -20.10 20.79 15.96
N LEU A 187 -19.81 19.69 15.24
CA LEU A 187 -20.41 19.43 13.93
C LEU A 187 -21.94 19.30 14.03
N GLU A 188 -22.63 20.22 13.37
CA GLU A 188 -24.08 20.24 13.21
C GLU A 188 -24.48 19.86 11.77
N MET A 189 -25.63 19.19 11.64
CA MET A 189 -26.24 18.84 10.35
C MET A 189 -27.71 19.26 10.33
N TYR A 190 -28.15 19.98 9.31
CA TYR A 190 -29.56 20.32 9.12
C TYR A 190 -29.94 20.58 7.64
N PRO A 191 -31.19 20.29 7.23
CA PRO A 191 -32.16 19.48 7.95
C PRO A 191 -31.72 18.01 8.02
N ASN A 192 -32.22 17.27 9.01
CA ASN A 192 -31.96 15.83 9.17
C ASN A 192 -32.96 14.91 8.42
N LYS A 193 -33.83 15.52 7.61
CA LYS A 193 -34.79 14.84 6.73
C LYS A 193 -34.86 15.61 5.43
N GLY A 194 -35.02 14.90 4.31
CA GLY A 194 -35.04 15.53 3.00
C GLY A 194 -35.67 14.68 1.92
N VAL A 195 -35.89 15.31 0.78
CA VAL A 195 -36.35 14.70 -0.46
C VAL A 195 -35.14 14.59 -1.41
N PRO A 196 -34.89 13.40 -1.99
CA PRO A 196 -33.85 13.20 -3.00
C PRO A 196 -33.90 14.26 -4.11
N ARG A 197 -32.72 14.73 -4.55
CA ARG A 197 -32.53 15.74 -5.60
C ARG A 197 -33.13 17.12 -5.33
N GLN A 198 -33.73 17.35 -4.16
CA GLN A 198 -34.40 18.60 -3.82
C GLN A 198 -33.82 19.24 -2.56
N THR A 199 -33.66 18.47 -1.50
CA THR A 199 -33.22 19.01 -0.21
C THR A 199 -31.74 19.31 -0.21
N THR A 200 -31.41 20.55 0.16
CA THR A 200 -30.07 21.00 0.51
C THR A 200 -29.83 20.75 2.00
N VAL A 201 -28.71 20.08 2.31
CA VAL A 201 -28.23 19.77 3.65
C VAL A 201 -26.99 20.61 3.93
N TYR A 202 -26.96 21.17 5.13
CA TYR A 202 -25.90 22.02 5.67
C TYR A 202 -25.15 21.25 6.75
N PHE A 203 -23.82 21.34 6.70
CA PHE A 203 -22.90 20.85 7.71
C PHE A 203 -22.09 22.04 8.20
N ARG A 204 -22.06 22.25 9.52
CA ARG A 204 -21.46 23.43 10.13
C ARG A 204 -20.61 23.02 11.31
N ALA A 205 -19.37 23.48 11.37
CA ALA A 205 -18.51 23.37 12.55
C ALA A 205 -17.40 24.42 12.51
N PRO A 206 -16.80 24.77 13.67
CA PRO A 206 -15.53 25.48 13.69
C PRO A 206 -14.45 24.66 12.98
N HIS A 207 -13.67 25.29 12.10
CA HIS A 207 -12.56 24.65 11.37
C HIS A 207 -12.99 23.41 10.57
N LEU A 208 -14.21 23.40 10.03
CA LEU A 208 -14.66 22.33 9.14
C LEU A 208 -13.90 22.43 7.82
N GLU A 209 -13.06 21.43 7.55
CA GLU A 209 -12.31 21.36 6.30
C GLU A 209 -13.20 20.93 5.13
N GLU A 210 -12.85 21.38 3.92
CA GLU A 210 -13.51 20.92 2.70
C GLU A 210 -13.57 19.39 2.63
N SER A 211 -14.80 18.87 2.53
CA SER A 211 -15.07 17.43 2.63
C SER A 211 -16.11 17.01 1.59
N SER A 212 -16.01 15.76 1.13
CA SER A 212 -17.10 15.10 0.39
C SER A 212 -18.10 14.51 1.37
N VAL A 213 -19.39 14.56 1.04
CA VAL A 213 -20.48 14.09 1.91
C VAL A 213 -21.15 12.88 1.27
N PHE A 214 -21.03 11.71 1.88
CA PHE A 214 -21.69 10.49 1.43
C PHE A 214 -22.92 10.16 2.28
N PHE A 215 -23.95 9.67 1.62
CA PHE A 215 -25.16 9.15 2.24
C PHE A 215 -25.20 7.63 2.06
N LEU A 216 -24.92 6.88 3.12
CA LEU A 216 -24.82 5.42 3.09
C LEU A 216 -25.92 4.77 3.94
N ARG A 217 -26.41 3.57 3.60
CA ARG A 217 -27.38 2.89 4.47
C ARG A 217 -26.67 2.23 5.65
N ASP A 218 -25.50 1.67 5.39
CA ASP A 218 -24.55 1.16 6.36
C ASP A 218 -23.19 1.85 6.19
N ILE A 219 -22.47 2.12 7.28
CA ILE A 219 -21.14 2.74 7.23
C ILE A 219 -20.11 1.87 6.48
N ASN A 220 -20.37 0.57 6.38
CA ASN A 220 -19.52 -0.39 5.69
C ASN A 220 -19.88 -0.54 4.20
N ASP A 221 -20.96 0.10 3.73
CA ASP A 221 -21.35 0.08 2.32
C ASP A 221 -20.24 0.69 1.44
N PRO A 222 -20.08 0.22 0.19
CA PRO A 222 -19.20 0.86 -0.77
C PRO A 222 -19.55 2.34 -1.02
N TYR A 223 -18.52 3.17 -1.18
CA TYR A 223 -18.68 4.62 -1.36
C TYR A 223 -18.82 4.91 -2.84
N TYR A 224 -20.00 4.71 -3.42
CA TYR A 224 -20.24 5.02 -4.83
C TYR A 224 -20.52 6.52 -5.06
N ALA A 225 -20.13 7.04 -6.21
CA ALA A 225 -20.47 8.40 -6.64
C ALA A 225 -21.99 8.68 -6.64
N SER A 226 -22.83 7.65 -6.78
CA SER A 226 -24.30 7.77 -6.65
C SER A 226 -24.76 8.15 -5.23
N ASN A 227 -23.93 7.89 -4.22
CA ASN A 227 -24.22 8.18 -2.82
C ASN A 227 -23.62 9.53 -2.39
N LEU A 228 -22.88 10.21 -3.27
CA LEU A 228 -22.20 11.47 -3.00
C LEU A 228 -23.18 12.65 -3.14
N GLY A 229 -23.16 13.55 -2.16
CA GLY A 229 -23.91 14.81 -2.22
C GLY A 229 -23.57 15.64 -3.45
N THR A 230 -24.60 16.16 -4.12
CA THR A 230 -24.45 16.97 -5.34
C THR A 230 -24.45 18.46 -5.01
N ASP A 231 -24.20 19.31 -6.00
CA ASP A 231 -24.31 20.78 -5.87
C ASP A 231 -23.50 21.34 -4.68
N TYR A 232 -22.28 20.82 -4.52
CA TYR A 232 -21.44 21.18 -3.39
C TYR A 232 -21.09 22.66 -3.36
N HIS A 233 -21.15 23.24 -2.17
CA HIS A 233 -20.62 24.55 -1.87
C HIS A 233 -19.92 24.55 -0.52
N TYR A 234 -18.83 25.30 -0.42
CA TYR A 234 -18.09 25.51 0.82
C TYR A 234 -17.98 27.02 1.10
N GLN A 235 -18.20 27.39 2.35
CA GLN A 235 -18.04 28.75 2.84
C GLN A 235 -17.20 28.73 4.10
N SER A 236 -16.13 29.52 4.13
CA SER A 236 -15.31 29.65 5.32
C SER A 236 -15.71 30.87 6.16
N ASN A 237 -15.51 30.77 7.48
CA ASN A 237 -15.64 31.87 8.43
C ASN A 237 -17.01 32.59 8.44
N VAL A 238 -18.09 31.82 8.34
CA VAL A 238 -19.47 32.28 8.49
C VAL A 238 -19.84 32.30 9.98
N ASN A 239 -19.62 33.45 10.63
CA ASN A 239 -19.78 33.62 12.08
C ASN A 239 -18.92 32.60 12.87
N ASP A 240 -17.62 32.60 12.61
CA ASP A 240 -16.60 31.70 13.21
C ASP A 240 -16.73 30.21 12.86
N ASP A 241 -17.69 29.83 12.02
CA ASP A 241 -17.86 28.46 11.53
C ASP A 241 -17.60 28.33 10.03
N ASP A 242 -17.18 27.15 9.62
CA ASP A 242 -17.09 26.77 8.23
C ASP A 242 -18.30 25.89 7.85
N ILE A 243 -18.85 26.10 6.66
CA ILE A 243 -20.11 25.50 6.22
C ILE A 243 -19.91 24.74 4.91
N ILE A 244 -20.25 23.45 4.92
CA ILE A 244 -20.43 22.64 3.71
C ILE A 244 -21.92 22.55 3.42
N THR A 245 -22.29 22.78 2.16
CA THR A 245 -23.64 22.63 1.66
C THR A 245 -23.64 21.63 0.51
N VAL A 246 -24.52 20.63 0.57
CA VAL A 246 -24.74 19.66 -0.52
C VAL A 246 -26.22 19.39 -0.70
N LYS A 247 -26.61 18.95 -1.89
CA LYS A 247 -27.95 18.44 -2.15
C LYS A 247 -27.97 16.92 -2.00
N VAL A 248 -29.06 16.40 -1.42
CA VAL A 248 -29.27 14.95 -1.31
C VAL A 248 -29.29 14.35 -2.72
N PRO A 249 -28.47 13.32 -3.02
CA PRO A 249 -28.44 12.71 -4.34
C PRO A 249 -29.72 11.91 -4.63
N ASP A 250 -29.80 11.30 -5.81
CA ASP A 250 -30.96 10.49 -6.22
C ASP A 250 -30.96 9.13 -5.51
N LEU A 251 -31.46 9.13 -4.27
CA LEU A 251 -31.48 7.97 -3.38
C LEU A 251 -32.89 7.41 -3.20
N VAL A 252 -32.97 6.10 -3.00
CA VAL A 252 -34.23 5.46 -2.58
C VAL A 252 -34.59 5.94 -1.16
N PRO A 253 -35.86 6.27 -0.87
CA PRO A 253 -36.28 6.67 0.47
C PRO A 253 -35.82 5.71 1.58
N GLY A 254 -35.32 6.28 2.69
CA GLY A 254 -34.82 5.51 3.82
C GLY A 254 -34.02 6.35 4.80
N THR A 255 -33.50 5.70 5.84
CA THR A 255 -32.54 6.29 6.78
C THR A 255 -31.13 6.04 6.26
N TYR A 256 -30.31 7.08 6.30
CA TYR A 256 -28.93 7.06 5.85
C TYR A 256 -28.00 7.57 6.97
N GLN A 257 -26.84 6.96 7.07
CA GLN A 257 -25.69 7.49 7.77
C GLN A 257 -24.98 8.48 6.86
N VAL A 258 -24.48 9.57 7.43
CA VAL A 258 -23.78 10.61 6.69
C VAL A 258 -22.31 10.58 7.05
N VAL A 259 -21.46 10.51 6.03
CA VAL A 259 -20.01 10.39 6.21
C VAL A 259 -19.32 11.55 5.51
N LEU A 260 -18.49 12.27 6.26
CA LEU A 260 -17.59 13.28 5.70
C LEU A 260 -16.24 12.62 5.42
N THR A 261 -15.73 12.78 4.21
CA THR A 261 -14.43 12.25 3.78
C THR A 261 -13.57 13.35 3.21
N ASN A 262 -12.31 13.03 2.88
CA ASN A 262 -11.48 13.88 2.02
C ASN A 262 -12.28 14.38 0.82
N ARG A 263 -12.07 15.65 0.46
CA ARG A 263 -12.70 16.27 -0.70
C ARG A 263 -12.32 15.52 -1.98
N LEU A 264 -13.32 15.05 -2.71
CA LEU A 264 -13.16 14.43 -4.03
C LEU A 264 -13.54 15.43 -5.12
N THR A 265 -12.64 15.62 -6.09
CA THR A 265 -12.89 16.38 -7.32
C THR A 265 -13.02 15.37 -8.47
N ASP A 266 -14.21 15.32 -9.08
CA ASP A 266 -14.54 14.43 -10.22
C ASP A 266 -14.31 12.92 -9.95
N PRO A 267 -14.98 12.33 -8.94
CA PRO A 267 -14.85 10.90 -8.67
C PRO A 267 -15.41 10.04 -9.81
N PRO A 268 -14.75 8.93 -10.17
CA PRO A 268 -15.23 8.00 -11.18
C PRO A 268 -16.58 7.39 -10.81
N ALA A 269 -17.42 7.17 -11.81
CA ALA A 269 -18.71 6.51 -11.62
C ALA A 269 -18.55 4.98 -11.55
N GLY A 270 -19.32 4.33 -10.68
CA GLY A 270 -19.43 2.87 -10.64
C GLY A 270 -18.28 2.13 -9.94
N THR A 271 -17.30 2.83 -9.35
CA THR A 271 -16.25 2.22 -8.51
C THR A 271 -16.43 2.61 -7.04
N ASP A 272 -15.94 1.75 -6.14
CA ASP A 272 -15.92 2.05 -4.70
C ASP A 272 -14.82 3.08 -4.40
N LEU A 273 -15.23 4.29 -4.04
CA LEU A 273 -14.33 5.43 -3.84
C LEU A 273 -13.56 5.35 -2.53
N ARG A 274 -13.77 4.31 -1.70
CA ARG A 274 -12.88 4.05 -0.56
C ARG A 274 -11.44 3.81 -1.00
N GLY A 275 -11.19 3.38 -2.23
CA GLY A 275 -9.83 3.20 -2.77
C GLY A 275 -9.11 4.49 -3.20
N LEU A 276 -9.76 5.65 -3.11
CA LEU A 276 -9.20 6.94 -3.52
C LEU A 276 -8.55 7.72 -2.37
#